data_AF-A0A2S8GTD6-F1
#
_entry.id   AF-A0A2S8GTD6-F1
#
_cell.length_a   1.000
_cell.length_b   1.000
_cell.length_c   1.000
_cell.angle_alpha   90.00
_cell.angle_beta   90.00
_cell.angle_gamma   90.00
#
_symmetry.space_group_name_H-M   'P 1'
#
loop_
_entity.id
_entity.type
_entity.pdbx_description
1 polymer ?
#
loop_
_entity_poly.entity_id
_entity_poly.type
_entity_poly.pdbx_seq_one_letter_code
_entity_poly.pdbx_strand_id
1 'polypeptide(L)'
;MAGIRVSLQVVCDFTLRSIRRKIGFSRQELLEEDWHALQRQGEESWTQAIGRGCRTAGFEAIKVPSARHAGGVNFVVFPECLQAGSSLKPLAADDLPPHPDAWSP
;
A
#
# COMPACT_ATOMS: atom_id res chain seq x y z
N MET A 1 5.44 17.50 12.57
CA MET A 1 4.63 16.72 11.60
C MET A 1 5.14 15.29 11.65
N ALA A 2 4.33 14.38 12.17
CA ALA A 2 4.72 12.99 12.30
C ALA A 2 4.81 12.28 10.94
N GLY A 3 5.65 11.26 10.86
CA GLY A 3 5.81 10.43 9.67
C GLY A 3 6.50 9.11 9.97
N ILE A 4 6.78 8.33 8.93
CA ILE A 4 7.53 7.07 9.04
C ILE A 4 8.63 7.09 8.00
N ARG A 5 9.87 6.86 8.44
CA ARG A 5 10.99 6.53 7.55
C ARG A 5 10.92 5.05 7.23
N VAL A 6 10.87 4.76 5.94
CA VAL A 6 10.75 3.40 5.40
C VAL A 6 12.01 3.09 4.60
N SER A 7 12.69 2.00 4.93
CA SER A 7 13.85 1.48 4.20
C SER A 7 13.55 0.04 3.82
N LEU A 8 13.39 -0.23 2.53
CA LEU A 8 12.98 -1.51 1.98
C LEU A 8 13.92 -1.90 0.84
N GLN A 9 14.01 -3.19 0.56
CA GLN A 9 14.87 -3.79 -0.45
C GLN A 9 14.08 -4.28 -1.67
N VAL A 10 12.89 -4.86 -1.47
CA VAL A 10 12.09 -5.51 -2.51
C VAL A 10 10.69 -4.88 -2.57
N VAL A 11 10.53 -3.91 -3.47
CA VAL A 11 9.28 -3.15 -3.65
C VAL A 11 8.75 -3.29 -5.07
N CYS A 12 7.48 -3.64 -5.22
CA CYS A 12 6.80 -3.62 -6.52
C CYS A 12 6.26 -2.21 -6.80
N ASP A 13 6.74 -1.56 -7.87
CA ASP A 13 6.37 -0.18 -8.19
C ASP A 13 5.27 -0.08 -9.26
N PHE A 14 4.02 -0.04 -8.82
CA PHE A 14 2.87 0.20 -9.68
C PHE A 14 2.69 1.66 -10.10
N THR A 15 3.59 2.59 -9.76
CA THR A 15 3.63 3.92 -10.38
C THR A 15 4.27 3.86 -11.77
N LEU A 16 5.01 2.80 -12.08
CA LEU A 16 5.59 2.55 -13.39
C LEU A 16 4.57 1.95 -14.36
N ARG A 17 4.39 2.59 -15.52
CA ARG A 17 3.48 2.12 -16.58
C ARG A 17 3.86 0.73 -17.08
N SER A 18 5.15 0.42 -17.19
CA SER A 18 5.64 -0.88 -17.66
C SER A 18 5.21 -2.03 -16.75
N ILE A 19 5.21 -1.82 -15.43
CA ILE A 19 4.79 -2.83 -14.45
C ILE A 19 3.28 -3.02 -14.50
N ARG A 20 2.49 -1.94 -14.48
CA ARG A 20 1.02 -2.04 -14.56
C ARG A 20 0.54 -2.77 -15.81
N ARG A 21 1.14 -2.48 -16.98
CA ARG A 21 0.79 -3.14 -18.24
C ARG A 21 1.10 -4.64 -18.23
N LYS A 22 2.13 -5.10 -17.51
CA LYS A 22 2.45 -6.53 -17.40
C LYS A 22 1.39 -7.32 -16.64
N ILE A 23 0.70 -6.67 -15.70
CA ILE A 23 -0.39 -7.29 -14.93
C ILE A 23 -1.77 -6.99 -15.50
N GLY A 24 -1.86 -6.33 -16.66
CA GLY A 24 -3.12 -6.09 -17.37
C GLY A 24 -3.91 -4.88 -16.90
N PHE A 25 -3.33 -3.97 -16.11
CA PHE A 25 -4.03 -2.80 -15.58
C PHE A 25 -3.45 -1.48 -16.09
N SER A 26 -4.34 -0.52 -16.30
CA SER A 26 -4.04 0.89 -16.52
C SER A 26 -3.92 1.62 -15.18
N ARG A 27 -3.52 2.90 -15.24
CA ARG A 27 -3.55 3.75 -14.03
C ARG A 27 -4.99 4.04 -13.60
N GLN A 28 -5.89 4.20 -14.56
CA GLN A 28 -7.27 4.61 -14.30
C GLN A 28 -8.05 3.49 -13.61
N GLU A 29 -7.93 2.25 -14.09
CA GLU A 29 -8.57 1.07 -13.49
C GLU A 29 -8.17 0.87 -12.02
N LEU A 30 -6.90 1.13 -11.67
CA LEU A 30 -6.45 1.05 -10.26
C LEU A 30 -7.00 2.15 -9.35
N LEU A 31 -7.43 3.28 -9.91
CA LEU A 31 -7.89 4.45 -9.15
C LEU A 31 -9.41 4.55 -9.07
N GLU A 32 -10.12 4.04 -10.07
CA GLU A 32 -11.57 4.18 -10.23
C GLU A 32 -12.36 2.95 -9.75
N GLU A 33 -11.68 1.87 -9.37
CA GLU A 33 -12.34 0.70 -8.79
C GLU A 33 -13.06 1.06 -7.48
N ASP A 34 -14.39 0.86 -7.46
CA ASP A 34 -15.20 0.99 -6.25
C ASP A 34 -15.06 -0.25 -5.36
N TRP A 35 -13.90 -0.34 -4.72
CA TRP A 35 -13.58 -1.42 -3.79
C TRP A 35 -14.55 -1.48 -2.61
N HIS A 36 -15.13 -0.35 -2.21
CA HIS A 36 -16.11 -0.28 -1.12
C HIS A 36 -17.42 -0.97 -1.51
N ALA A 37 -17.91 -0.77 -2.74
CA ALA A 37 -19.09 -1.48 -3.23
C ALA A 37 -18.86 -2.99 -3.31
N LEU A 38 -17.72 -3.41 -3.86
CA LEU A 38 -17.35 -4.83 -3.99
C LEU A 38 -17.25 -5.52 -2.62
N GLN A 39 -16.58 -4.90 -1.65
CA GLN A 39 -16.47 -5.47 -0.31
C GLN A 39 -17.81 -5.56 0.42
N ARG A 40 -18.72 -4.60 0.23
CA ARG A 40 -20.09 -4.71 0.79
C ARG A 40 -20.87 -5.89 0.24
N GLN A 41 -20.49 -6.39 -0.93
CA GLN A 41 -21.08 -7.57 -1.56
C GLN A 41 -20.32 -8.87 -1.18
N GLY A 42 -19.26 -8.77 -0.36
CA GLY A 42 -18.40 -9.89 0.00
C GLY A 42 -17.40 -10.28 -1.09
N GLU A 43 -17.24 -9.44 -2.11
CA GLU A 43 -16.30 -9.66 -3.21
C GLU A 43 -14.94 -9.01 -2.92
N GLU A 44 -13.89 -9.60 -3.46
CA GLU A 44 -12.57 -9.01 -3.44
C GLU A 44 -12.36 -8.11 -4.67
N SER A 45 -11.81 -6.92 -4.42
CA SER A 45 -11.42 -5.98 -5.48
C SER A 45 -10.09 -6.37 -6.15
N TRP A 46 -9.87 -5.96 -7.40
CA TRP A 46 -8.61 -6.20 -8.11
C TRP A 46 -7.42 -5.61 -7.38
N THR A 47 -7.55 -4.42 -6.81
CA THR A 47 -6.50 -3.78 -6.00
C THR A 47 -6.09 -4.62 -4.78
N GLN A 48 -7.06 -5.29 -4.13
CA GLN A 48 -6.77 -6.25 -3.06
C GLN A 48 -6.14 -7.54 -3.57
N ALA A 49 -6.64 -8.10 -4.67
CA ALA A 49 -6.08 -9.30 -5.27
C ALA A 49 -4.60 -9.09 -5.68
N ILE A 50 -4.28 -7.92 -6.24
CA ILE A 50 -2.90 -7.50 -6.55
C ILE A 50 -2.07 -7.41 -5.26
N GLY A 51 -2.59 -6.75 -4.22
CA GLY A 51 -1.91 -6.64 -2.92
C GLY A 51 -1.59 -8.00 -2.32
N ARG A 52 -2.57 -8.91 -2.30
CA ARG A 52 -2.38 -10.29 -1.85
C ARG A 52 -1.36 -11.03 -2.71
N GLY A 53 -1.43 -10.90 -4.04
CA GLY A 53 -0.48 -11.53 -4.95
C GLY A 53 0.97 -11.07 -4.70
N CYS A 54 1.19 -9.77 -4.51
CA CYS A 54 2.51 -9.24 -4.16
C CYS A 54 3.01 -9.75 -2.80
N ARG A 55 2.14 -9.76 -1.79
CA ARG A 55 2.48 -10.33 -0.48
C ARG A 55 2.87 -11.80 -0.58
N THR A 56 2.07 -12.62 -1.26
CA THR A 56 2.34 -14.05 -1.48
C THR A 56 3.64 -14.29 -2.26
N ALA A 57 3.98 -13.39 -3.18
CA ALA A 57 5.23 -13.43 -3.93
C ALA A 57 6.47 -12.95 -3.12
N GLY A 58 6.29 -12.50 -1.87
CA GLY A 58 7.39 -12.11 -0.98
C GLY A 58 7.90 -10.68 -1.14
N PHE A 59 7.14 -9.79 -1.80
CA PHE A 59 7.46 -8.37 -1.81
C PHE A 59 7.28 -7.76 -0.42
N GLU A 60 8.12 -6.80 -0.05
CA GLU A 60 8.01 -6.10 1.24
C GLU A 60 6.97 -4.98 1.21
N ALA A 61 6.75 -4.42 0.03
CA ALA A 61 5.75 -3.39 -0.18
C ALA A 61 5.33 -3.29 -1.64
N ILE A 62 4.18 -2.66 -1.84
CA ILE A 62 3.77 -2.10 -3.13
C ILE A 62 3.77 -0.58 -3.04
N LYS A 63 4.29 0.06 -4.08
CA LYS A 63 4.23 1.51 -4.28
C LYS A 63 3.17 1.80 -5.33
N VAL A 64 2.15 2.57 -4.97
CA VAL A 64 0.95 2.79 -5.80
C VAL A 64 0.65 4.28 -5.96
N PRO A 65 -0.01 4.71 -7.06
CA PRO A 65 -0.48 6.08 -7.18
C PRO A 65 -1.52 6.40 -6.10
N SER A 66 -1.55 7.64 -5.62
CA SER A 66 -2.59 8.10 -4.69
C SER A 66 -3.88 8.42 -5.45
N ALA A 67 -5.00 7.86 -4.99
CA ALA A 67 -6.34 8.22 -5.47
C ALA A 67 -6.78 9.62 -5.02
N ARG A 68 -6.31 10.07 -3.86
CA ARG A 68 -6.70 11.35 -3.26
C ARG A 68 -5.88 12.54 -3.76
N HIS A 69 -4.64 12.32 -4.18
CA HIS A 69 -3.74 13.40 -4.58
C HIS A 69 -3.08 13.10 -5.93
N ALA A 70 -3.37 13.94 -6.93
CA ALA A 70 -2.72 13.83 -8.23
C ALA A 70 -1.21 14.03 -8.08
N GLY A 71 -0.41 13.05 -8.53
CA GLY A 71 1.04 13.02 -8.35
C GLY A 71 1.51 12.50 -6.99
N GLY A 72 0.60 12.29 -6.04
CA GLY A 72 0.90 11.63 -4.77
C GLY A 72 1.13 10.13 -4.96
N VAL A 73 1.86 9.54 -4.01
CA VAL A 73 2.14 8.10 -3.96
C VAL A 73 1.81 7.56 -2.58
N ASN A 74 1.36 6.32 -2.53
CA ASN A 74 1.17 5.57 -1.30
C ASN A 74 2.11 4.36 -1.31
N PHE A 75 2.53 3.96 -0.11
CA PHE A 75 3.17 2.67 0.12
C PHE A 75 2.24 1.81 0.96
N VAL A 76 2.02 0.58 0.52
CA VAL A 76 1.40 -0.47 1.34
C VAL A 76 2.53 -1.43 1.68
N VAL A 77 2.89 -1.46 2.96
CA VAL A 77 3.98 -2.29 3.48
C VAL A 77 3.39 -3.58 4.07
N PHE A 78 4.08 -4.70 3.87
CA PHE A 78 3.76 -6.01 4.45
C PHE A 78 4.82 -6.33 5.52
N PRO A 79 4.58 -5.99 6.80
CA PRO A 79 5.59 -6.11 7.87
C PRO A 79 6.19 -7.52 8.03
N GLU A 80 5.39 -8.55 7.77
CA GLU A 80 5.75 -9.97 7.83
C GLU A 80 6.68 -10.40 6.68
N CYS A 81 6.78 -9.61 5.61
CA CYS A 81 7.64 -9.90 4.47
C CYS A 81 8.98 -9.14 4.53
N LEU A 82 9.21 -8.32 5.57
CA LEU A 82 10.41 -7.51 5.69
C LEU A 82 11.68 -8.39 5.71
N GLN A 83 12.62 -8.04 4.83
CA GLN A 83 13.91 -8.69 4.73
C GLN A 83 14.87 -8.21 5.82
N ALA A 84 15.88 -9.02 6.12
CA ALA A 84 16.96 -8.61 7.02
C ALA A 84 17.62 -7.33 6.50
N GLY A 85 17.62 -6.27 7.33
CA GLY A 85 18.14 -4.94 6.97
C GLY A 85 17.08 -3.92 6.55
N SER A 86 15.83 -4.34 6.33
CA SER A 86 14.71 -3.42 6.13
C SER A 86 14.20 -2.85 7.45
N SER A 87 13.62 -1.64 7.44
CA SER A 87 13.12 -1.00 8.66
C SER A 87 11.99 0.00 8.43
N LEU A 88 11.13 0.10 9.44
CA LEU A 88 10.10 1.13 9.58
C LEU A 88 10.37 1.88 10.88
N LYS A 89 10.66 3.18 10.78
CA LYS A 89 11.01 4.01 11.94
C LYS A 89 10.09 5.22 12.01
N PRO A 90 9.29 5.40 13.09
CA PRO A 90 8.57 6.64 13.31
C PRO A 90 9.52 7.84 13.29
N LEU A 91 9.06 8.95 12.71
CA LEU A 91 9.70 10.24 12.74
C LEU A 91 8.80 11.19 13.51
N ALA A 92 9.36 11.90 14.49
CA ALA A 92 8.61 12.76 15.41
C ALA A 92 7.40 12.03 16.00
N ALA A 93 7.65 10.87 16.65
CA ALA A 93 6.59 10.04 17.23
C ALA A 93 5.75 10.81 18.26
N ASP A 94 6.38 11.76 18.96
CA ASP A 94 5.71 12.64 19.94
C ASP A 94 4.73 13.63 19.29
N ASP A 95 4.81 13.84 17.97
CA ASP A 95 3.86 14.64 17.20
C ASP A 95 2.66 13.81 16.68
N LEU A 96 2.65 12.49 16.90
CA LEU A 96 1.49 11.67 16.55
C LEU A 96 0.34 12.02 17.50
N PRO A 97 -0.90 12.16 17.00
CA PRO A 97 -2.03 12.28 17.89
C PRO A 97 -2.10 11.04 18.79
N PRO A 98 -2.59 11.19 20.04
CA PRO A 98 -2.79 10.05 20.92
C PRO A 98 -3.66 9.00 20.21
N HIS A 99 -3.39 7.72 20.48
CA HIS A 99 -4.20 6.64 19.97
C HIS A 99 -5.67 6.90 20.38
N PRO A 100 -6.64 6.87 19.46
CA PRO A 100 -8.03 7.03 19.84
C PRO A 100 -8.40 5.87 20.76
N ASP A 101 -8.80 6.16 22.01
CA ASP A 101 -9.16 5.15 23.02
C ASP A 101 -10.28 4.18 22.57
N ALA A 102 -10.96 4.49 21.46
CA ALA A 102 -12.08 3.73 20.90
C ALA A 102 -11.69 2.65 19.87
N TRP A 103 -10.42 2.53 19.49
CA TRP A 103 -9.94 1.41 18.67
C TRP A 103 -9.41 0.31 19.59
N SER A 104 -10.28 -0.59 20.03
CA SER A 104 -9.85 -1.85 20.63
C SER A 104 -9.10 -2.70 19.61
N PRO A 105 -8.06 -3.46 20.02
CA PRO A 105 -7.32 -4.36 19.14
C PRO A 105 -8.19 -5.46 18.53
#